data_AF-A0A2J6WL69-F1
#
_entry.id   AF-A0A2J6WL69-F1
#
_cell.length_a   1.000
_cell.length_b   1.000
_cell.length_c   1.000
_cell.angle_alpha   90.00
_cell.angle_beta   90.00
_cell.angle_gamma   90.00
#
_symmetry.space_group_name_H-M   'P 1'
#
loop_
_entity.id
_entity.type
_entity.pdbx_description
1 polymer ?
#
loop_
_entity_poly.entity_id
_entity_poly.type
_entity_poly.pdbx_seq_one_letter_code
_entity_poly.pdbx_strand_id
1 'polypeptide(L)'
;MSAKKIIWTKIDEAPALATYSFLPIVKAFFKGTGIEVEEKDISLSGRILANFPDFLKPEQKIPDYLAELGELVWKPEANIIKLPNISASIPQLKAAIKELQEKGFAVPDYPEDPQTPEEKAIHARYAKVLGSAVNP
;
A
#
# COMPACT_ATOMS: atom_id res chain seq x y z
N MET A 1 11.98 24.63 13.99
CA MET A 1 12.81 23.47 13.58
C MET A 1 11.93 22.61 12.69
N SER A 2 12.42 22.13 11.54
CA SER A 2 11.67 21.15 10.73
C SER A 2 11.49 19.87 11.54
N ALA A 3 10.26 19.37 11.67
CA ALA A 3 10.01 18.10 12.36
C ALA A 3 10.73 16.96 11.63
N LYS A 4 11.34 16.04 12.39
CA LYS A 4 11.93 14.82 11.82
C LYS A 4 10.82 13.79 11.69
N LYS A 5 10.69 13.17 10.52
CA LYS A 5 9.61 12.21 10.25
C LYS A 5 10.14 10.78 10.26
N ILE A 6 9.39 9.89 10.90
CA ILE A 6 9.53 8.43 10.77
C ILE A 6 8.32 7.96 9.99
N ILE A 7 8.56 7.22 8.91
CA ILE A 7 7.51 6.56 8.15
C ILE A 7 7.28 5.17 8.73
N TRP A 8 6.06 4.90 9.17
CA TRP A 8 5.61 3.57 9.58
C TRP A 8 4.82 2.93 8.45
N THR A 9 5.23 1.77 7.97
CA THR A 9 4.48 1.10 6.90
C THR A 9 3.21 0.46 7.45
N LYS A 10 2.05 0.87 6.93
CA LYS A 10 0.80 0.14 7.12
C LYS A 10 0.75 -1.00 6.10
N ILE A 11 0.54 -2.21 6.60
CA ILE A 11 0.75 -3.48 5.86
C ILE A 11 -0.44 -4.44 6.11
N ASP A 12 -0.21 -5.74 5.97
CA ASP A 12 -1.24 -6.78 5.92
C ASP A 12 -1.27 -7.67 7.18
N GLU A 13 -2.35 -8.43 7.35
CA GLU A 13 -2.46 -9.59 8.26
C GLU A 13 -2.00 -9.32 9.71
N ALA A 14 -1.19 -10.23 10.29
CA ALA A 14 -0.81 -10.17 11.70
C ALA A 14 0.00 -8.91 12.07
N PRO A 15 1.01 -8.48 11.29
CA PRO A 15 1.73 -7.24 11.62
C PRO A 15 0.84 -5.99 11.51
N ALA A 16 -0.23 -6.01 10.70
CA ALA A 16 -1.19 -4.91 10.64
C ALA A 16 -1.96 -4.81 11.95
N LEU A 17 -2.46 -5.95 12.45
CA LEU A 17 -3.14 -6.03 13.75
C LEU A 17 -2.22 -5.58 14.89
N ALA A 18 -0.95 -6.01 14.88
CA ALA A 18 0.03 -5.57 15.87
C ALA A 18 0.26 -4.04 15.82
N THR A 19 0.28 -3.46 14.60
CA THR A 19 0.43 -2.01 14.40
C THR A 19 -0.71 -1.22 15.05
N TYR A 20 -1.97 -1.69 14.97
CA TYR A 20 -3.10 -1.02 15.61
C TYR A 20 -2.93 -0.86 17.14
N SER A 21 -2.24 -1.80 17.79
CA SER A 21 -1.95 -1.75 19.23
C SER A 21 -0.68 -0.95 19.52
N PHE A 22 0.39 -1.21 18.77
CA PHE A 22 1.73 -0.72 19.12
C PHE A 22 2.00 0.71 18.64
N LEU A 23 1.52 1.11 17.46
CA LEU A 23 1.80 2.42 16.89
C LEU A 23 1.30 3.60 17.75
N PRO A 24 0.11 3.55 18.38
CA PRO A 24 -0.31 4.59 19.32
C PRO A 24 0.67 4.78 20.48
N ILE A 25 1.26 3.70 20.99
CA ILE A 25 2.26 3.73 22.05
C ILE A 25 3.52 4.43 21.53
N VAL A 26 4.03 4.01 20.36
CA VAL A 26 5.21 4.64 19.73
C VAL A 26 4.99 6.14 19.52
N LYS A 27 3.85 6.55 18.97
CA LYS A 27 3.47 7.97 18.79
C LYS A 27 3.45 8.73 20.13
N ALA A 28 2.96 8.12 21.20
CA ALA A 28 2.94 8.74 22.53
C ALA A 28 4.34 8.96 23.11
N PHE A 29 5.27 8.02 22.93
CA PHE A 29 6.66 8.15 23.38
C PHE A 29 7.43 9.28 22.67
N PHE A 30 7.08 9.61 21.42
CA PHE A 30 7.69 10.71 20.68
C PHE A 30 7.04 12.09 20.92
N LYS A 31 5.96 12.17 21.71
CA LYS A 31 5.27 13.44 21.97
C LYS A 31 6.22 14.47 22.61
N GLY A 32 6.28 15.66 22.03
CA GLY A 32 7.12 16.76 22.52
C GLY A 32 8.61 16.66 22.14
N THR A 33 9.01 15.62 21.40
CA THR A 33 10.42 15.44 20.96
C THR A 33 10.73 16.13 19.63
N GLY A 34 9.70 16.59 18.90
CA GLY A 34 9.84 17.10 17.53
C GLY A 34 9.99 16.00 16.46
N ILE A 35 9.76 14.74 16.83
CA ILE A 35 9.68 13.60 15.92
C ILE A 35 8.20 13.27 15.66
N GLU A 36 7.84 13.17 14.38
CA GLU A 36 6.50 12.79 13.93
C GLU A 36 6.55 11.39 13.31
N VAL A 37 5.50 10.59 13.56
CA VAL A 37 5.37 9.26 12.96
C VAL A 37 4.15 9.27 12.04
N GLU A 38 4.40 9.12 10.73
CA GLU A 38 3.37 9.10 9.69
C GLU A 38 3.22 7.70 9.10
N GLU A 39 2.00 7.35 8.73
CA GLU A 39 1.72 6.06 8.11
C GLU A 39 1.71 6.17 6.59
N LYS A 40 2.31 5.19 5.92
CA LYS A 40 2.24 5.02 4.46
C LYS A 40 1.73 3.61 4.17
N ASP A 41 0.61 3.54 3.46
CA ASP A 41 -0.10 2.28 3.21
C ASP A 41 0.49 1.56 2.01
N ILE A 42 1.18 0.46 2.28
CA ILE A 42 1.76 -0.45 1.27
C ILE A 42 1.14 -1.85 1.35
N SER A 43 -0.01 -1.98 2.01
CA SER A 43 -0.82 -3.21 2.02
C SER A 43 -1.18 -3.63 0.59
N LEU A 44 -1.54 -4.90 0.41
CA LEU A 44 -2.01 -5.40 -0.88
C LEU A 44 -3.20 -4.59 -1.39
N SER A 45 -4.20 -4.32 -0.54
CA SER A 45 -5.37 -3.52 -0.92
C SER A 45 -5.00 -2.08 -1.27
N GLY A 46 -4.11 -1.44 -0.49
CA GLY A 46 -3.61 -0.10 -0.79
C GLY A 46 -2.92 -0.04 -2.16
N ARG A 47 -2.02 -0.98 -2.45
CA ARG A 47 -1.30 -1.03 -3.74
C ARG A 47 -2.24 -1.30 -4.92
N ILE A 48 -3.29 -2.11 -4.74
CA ILE A 48 -4.34 -2.27 -5.75
C ILE A 48 -5.01 -0.91 -6.00
N LEU A 49 -5.54 -0.25 -4.97
CA LEU A 49 -6.27 1.00 -5.13
C LEU A 49 -5.43 2.10 -5.79
N ALA A 50 -4.17 2.22 -5.39
CA ALA A 50 -3.23 3.19 -5.98
C ALA A 50 -2.99 2.98 -7.49
N ASN A 51 -3.08 1.74 -7.98
CA ASN A 51 -2.85 1.43 -9.40
C ASN A 51 -4.12 1.51 -10.27
N PHE A 52 -5.30 1.68 -9.67
CA PHE A 52 -6.58 1.79 -10.39
C PHE A 52 -7.37 3.06 -10.05
N PRO A 53 -6.75 4.26 -9.96
CA PRO A 53 -7.46 5.47 -9.55
C PRO A 53 -8.57 5.89 -10.52
N ASP A 54 -8.52 5.44 -11.78
CA ASP A 54 -9.53 5.71 -12.80
C ASP A 54 -10.85 4.97 -12.55
N PHE A 55 -10.80 3.89 -11.75
CA PHE A 55 -11.96 3.07 -11.37
C PHE A 55 -12.55 3.49 -10.02
N LEU A 56 -11.99 4.53 -9.40
CA LEU A 56 -12.34 4.95 -8.04
C LEU A 56 -13.06 6.29 -8.05
N LYS A 57 -14.03 6.43 -7.15
CA LYS A 57 -14.60 7.74 -6.82
C LYS A 57 -13.52 8.64 -6.20
N PRO A 58 -13.62 9.97 -6.32
CA PRO A 58 -12.62 10.89 -5.77
C PRO A 58 -12.25 10.61 -4.30
N GLU A 59 -13.23 10.28 -3.47
CA GLU A 59 -13.06 9.98 -2.05
C GLU A 59 -12.43 8.60 -1.76
N GLN A 60 -12.42 7.70 -2.74
CA GLN A 60 -11.82 6.36 -2.63
C GLN A 60 -10.35 6.33 -3.06
N LYS A 61 -9.89 7.39 -3.75
CA LYS A 61 -8.53 7.46 -4.27
C LYS A 61 -7.54 7.64 -3.14
N ILE A 62 -6.44 6.91 -3.21
CA ILE A 62 -5.29 7.06 -2.31
C ILE A 62 -4.03 7.31 -3.15
N PRO A 63 -3.02 8.02 -2.59
CA PRO A 63 -1.74 8.18 -3.26
C PRO A 63 -1.03 6.84 -3.46
N ASP A 64 -0.16 6.78 -4.48
CA ASP A 64 0.77 5.65 -4.64
C ASP A 64 1.93 5.78 -3.64
N TYR A 65 1.67 5.35 -2.40
CA TYR A 65 2.65 5.41 -1.34
C TYR A 65 3.86 4.51 -1.56
N LEU A 66 3.76 3.45 -2.37
CA LEU A 66 4.92 2.63 -2.70
C LEU A 66 5.87 3.41 -3.62
N ALA A 67 5.34 4.10 -4.62
CA ALA A 67 6.14 4.99 -5.47
C ALA A 67 6.77 6.15 -4.66
N GLU A 68 5.99 6.82 -3.79
CA GLU A 68 6.51 7.88 -2.91
C GLU A 68 7.65 7.38 -2.01
N LEU A 69 7.52 6.18 -1.44
CA LEU A 69 8.56 5.57 -0.62
C LEU A 69 9.78 5.18 -1.44
N GLY A 70 9.58 4.69 -2.66
CA GLY A 70 10.66 4.40 -3.61
C GLY A 70 11.48 5.63 -3.99
N GLU A 71 10.88 6.81 -4.04
CA GLU A 71 11.62 8.07 -4.17
C GLU A 71 12.29 8.50 -2.86
N LEU A 72 11.63 8.30 -1.72
CA LEU A 72 12.12 8.71 -0.41
C LEU A 72 13.41 7.98 -0.02
N VAL A 73 13.52 6.67 -0.30
CA VAL A 73 14.69 5.85 0.12
C VAL A 73 16.03 6.36 -0.41
N TRP A 74 16.03 7.17 -1.48
CA TRP A 74 17.23 7.78 -2.04
C TRP A 74 17.64 9.09 -1.36
N LYS A 75 16.84 9.60 -0.43
CA LYS A 75 17.04 10.90 0.21
C LYS A 75 17.68 10.74 1.60
N PRO A 76 18.59 11.64 2.03
CA PRO A 76 19.22 11.56 3.34
C PRO A 76 18.24 11.59 4.52
N GLU A 77 17.08 12.22 4.34
CA GLU A 77 16.02 12.29 5.34
C GLU A 77 15.17 11.01 5.47
N ALA A 78 15.42 9.99 4.66
CA ALA A 78 14.67 8.73 4.70
C ALA A 78 14.81 8.04 6.05
N ASN A 79 13.70 7.87 6.75
CA ASN A 79 13.61 7.07 7.96
C ASN A 79 12.33 6.25 7.92
N ILE A 80 12.45 4.98 7.54
CA ILE A 80 11.33 4.09 7.25
C ILE A 80 11.42 2.85 8.14
N ILE A 81 10.38 2.63 8.94
CA ILE A 81 10.17 1.38 9.66
C ILE A 81 9.28 0.49 8.80
N LYS A 82 9.93 -0.48 8.13
CA LYS A 82 9.29 -1.44 7.23
C LYS A 82 8.91 -2.72 7.98
N LEU A 83 7.61 -2.99 8.06
CA LEU A 83 7.06 -4.22 8.63
C LEU A 83 6.84 -5.29 7.53
N PRO A 84 6.74 -6.58 7.87
CA PRO A 84 6.41 -7.63 6.89
C PRO A 84 5.08 -7.36 6.18
N ASN A 85 5.03 -7.60 4.87
CA ASN A 85 3.86 -7.40 4.01
C ASN A 85 3.66 -8.62 3.09
N ILE A 86 2.48 -8.71 2.47
CA ILE A 86 2.18 -9.78 1.51
C ILE A 86 2.96 -9.56 0.20
N SER A 87 3.69 -10.59 -0.23
CA SER A 87 4.09 -10.79 -1.62
C SER A 87 3.02 -11.63 -2.32
N ALA A 88 2.11 -10.98 -3.05
CA ALA A 88 0.83 -11.59 -3.40
C ALA A 88 0.95 -12.70 -4.45
N SER A 89 0.42 -13.88 -4.13
CA SER A 89 0.06 -14.89 -5.12
C SER A 89 -1.21 -14.49 -5.88
N ILE A 90 -1.48 -15.13 -7.03
CA ILE A 90 -2.72 -14.91 -7.81
C ILE A 90 -3.99 -15.15 -6.96
N PRO A 91 -4.11 -16.24 -6.17
CA PRO A 91 -5.28 -16.44 -5.31
C PRO A 91 -5.47 -15.33 -4.28
N GLN A 92 -4.39 -14.84 -3.66
CA GLN A 92 -4.46 -13.73 -2.70
C GLN A 92 -4.87 -12.42 -3.38
N LEU A 93 -4.35 -12.16 -4.58
CA LEU A 93 -4.76 -10.99 -5.37
C LEU A 93 -6.27 -11.04 -5.67
N LYS A 94 -6.77 -12.17 -6.19
CA LYS A 94 -8.19 -12.34 -6.50
C LYS A 94 -9.08 -12.19 -5.26
N ALA A 95 -8.65 -12.73 -4.12
CA ALA A 95 -9.37 -12.57 -2.86
C ALA A 95 -9.44 -11.08 -2.43
N ALA A 96 -8.33 -10.35 -2.52
CA ALA A 96 -8.29 -8.93 -2.19
C ALA A 96 -9.14 -8.08 -3.15
N ILE A 97 -9.12 -8.38 -4.46
CA ILE A 97 -9.98 -7.73 -5.45
C ILE A 97 -11.46 -7.93 -5.09
N LYS A 98 -11.86 -9.18 -4.80
CA LYS A 98 -13.23 -9.51 -4.42
C LYS A 98 -13.66 -8.77 -3.15
N GLU A 99 -12.82 -8.75 -2.12
CA GLU A 99 -13.13 -8.02 -0.88
C GLU A 99 -13.26 -6.51 -1.11
N LEU A 100 -12.43 -5.92 -1.98
CA LEU A 100 -12.55 -4.51 -2.36
C LEU A 100 -13.85 -4.23 -3.12
N GLN A 101 -14.22 -5.11 -4.06
CA GLN A 101 -15.48 -5.00 -4.80
C GLN A 101 -16.70 -5.09 -3.87
N GLU A 102 -16.68 -6.03 -2.91
CA GLU A 102 -17.72 -6.16 -1.87
C GLU A 102 -17.84 -4.89 -1.01
N LYS A 103 -16.75 -4.15 -0.82
CA LYS A 103 -16.71 -2.85 -0.14
C LYS A 103 -17.04 -1.66 -1.04
N GLY A 104 -17.41 -1.88 -2.30
CA GLY A 104 -17.87 -0.84 -3.23
C GLY A 104 -16.77 -0.12 -4.01
N PHE A 105 -15.56 -0.70 -4.07
CA PHE A 105 -14.50 -0.22 -4.97
C PHE A 105 -14.65 -0.91 -6.33
N ALA A 106 -14.84 -0.14 -7.40
CA ALA A 106 -15.10 -0.70 -8.74
C ALA A 106 -13.82 -1.16 -9.47
N VAL A 107 -12.84 -1.68 -8.74
CA VAL A 107 -11.60 -2.21 -9.33
C VAL A 107 -11.92 -3.43 -10.23
N PRO A 108 -11.28 -3.54 -11.41
CA PRO A 108 -11.60 -4.59 -12.36
C PRO A 108 -11.14 -5.97 -11.86
N ASP A 109 -11.72 -7.03 -12.41
CA ASP A 109 -11.22 -8.39 -12.16
C ASP A 109 -9.83 -8.59 -12.77
N TYR A 110 -9.08 -9.54 -12.22
CA TYR A 110 -7.78 -9.94 -12.79
C TYR A 110 -7.99 -10.87 -14.00
N PRO A 111 -7.62 -10.45 -15.23
CA PRO A 111 -7.76 -11.30 -16.42
C PRO A 111 -6.58 -12.26 -16.50
N GLU A 112 -6.80 -13.56 -16.25
CA GLU A 112 -5.72 -14.56 -16.27
C GLU A 112 -5.15 -14.81 -17.67
N ASP A 113 -5.97 -14.69 -18.71
CA ASP A 113 -5.58 -14.87 -20.11
C ASP A 113 -6.05 -13.68 -20.97
N PRO A 114 -5.38 -12.52 -20.88
CA PRO A 114 -5.86 -11.27 -21.46
C PRO A 114 -5.77 -11.28 -23.00
N GLN A 115 -6.91 -11.18 -23.67
CA GLN A 115 -7.01 -11.19 -25.14
C GLN A 115 -7.09 -9.78 -25.72
N THR A 116 -7.82 -8.89 -25.05
CA THR A 116 -8.08 -7.52 -25.54
C THR A 116 -7.01 -6.53 -25.10
N PRO A 117 -6.85 -5.39 -25.80
CA PRO A 117 -5.98 -4.30 -25.35
C PRO A 117 -6.30 -3.82 -23.92
N GLU A 118 -7.58 -3.76 -23.58
CA GLU A 118 -8.08 -3.34 -22.27
C GLU A 118 -7.67 -4.35 -21.18
N GLU A 119 -7.89 -5.65 -21.42
CA GLU A 119 -7.49 -6.71 -20.50
C GLU A 119 -5.97 -6.74 -20.30
N LYS A 120 -5.19 -6.55 -21.38
CA LYS A 120 -3.72 -6.48 -21.29
C LYS A 120 -3.26 -5.29 -20.45
N ALA A 121 -3.93 -4.14 -20.56
CA ALA A 121 -3.64 -2.98 -19.74
C ALA A 121 -3.97 -3.22 -18.25
N ILE A 122 -5.10 -3.87 -17.95
CA ILE A 122 -5.49 -4.25 -16.57
C ILE A 122 -4.49 -5.25 -16.00
N HIS A 123 -4.15 -6.30 -16.75
CA HIS A 123 -3.16 -7.30 -16.37
C HIS A 123 -1.81 -6.65 -16.04
N ALA A 124 -1.33 -5.74 -16.89
CA ALA A 124 -0.07 -5.04 -16.68
C ALA A 124 -0.07 -4.16 -15.41
N ARG A 125 -1.20 -3.54 -15.07
CA ARG A 125 -1.33 -2.79 -13.80
C ARG A 125 -1.29 -3.73 -12.59
N TYR A 126 -1.99 -4.86 -12.62
CA TYR A 126 -1.93 -5.86 -11.55
C TYR A 126 -0.56 -6.54 -11.41
N ALA A 127 0.18 -6.69 -12.51
CA ALA A 127 1.54 -7.23 -12.49
C ALA A 127 2.50 -6.41 -11.61
N LYS A 128 2.26 -5.10 -11.44
CA LYS A 128 3.02 -4.24 -10.52
C LYS A 128 2.74 -4.53 -9.04
N VAL A 129 1.64 -5.21 -8.75
CA VAL A 129 1.17 -5.50 -7.39
C VAL A 129 1.47 -6.95 -6.98
N LEU A 130 1.60 -7.84 -7.97
CA LEU A 130 1.88 -9.26 -7.78
C LEU A 130 3.31 -9.53 -7.29
N GLY A 131 3.45 -10.62 -6.53
CA GLY A 131 4.75 -11.08 -6.04
C GLY A 131 5.45 -10.08 -5.13
N SER A 132 6.78 -10.09 -5.16
CA SER A 132 7.63 -9.25 -4.32
C SER A 132 7.74 -7.82 -4.87
N ALA A 133 6.63 -7.08 -4.89
CA ALA A 133 6.57 -5.73 -5.44
C ALA A 133 7.17 -4.63 -4.54
N VAL A 134 7.33 -4.89 -3.23
CA VAL A 134 7.68 -3.84 -2.25
C VAL A 134 9.17 -3.76 -1.94
N ASN A 135 9.88 -4.89 -1.97
CA ASN A 135 11.30 -4.94 -1.57
C ASN A 135 12.30 -4.45 -2.65
N PRO A 136 12.10 -4.75 -3.95
CA PRO A 136 12.95 -4.20 -5.01
C PRO A 136 12.82 -2.69 -5.10
#